data_AF-A0A6I5ZTX3-F1
#
_entry.id   AF-A0A6I5ZTX3-F1
#
_cell.length_a   1.000
_cell.length_b   1.000
_cell.length_c   1.000
_cell.angle_alpha   90.00
_cell.angle_beta   90.00
_cell.angle_gamma   90.00
#
_symmetry.space_group_name_H-M   'P 1'
#
loop_
_entity.id
_entity.type
_entity.pdbx_description
1 polymer ?
#
loop_
_entity_poly.entity_id
_entity_poly.type
_entity_poly.pdbx_seq_one_letter_code
_entity_poly.pdbx_strand_id
1 'polypeptide(L)'
;MKEKGGGESAKGFCAGVDFRASGAGSPGSPVVAGRRKALAFVKDRRGFLEIYMLSLFTVVALTVFAVLTGVAFGTKKNADVVYQMVGEAIDFAGRAASRDTGGNLESAETLARQYFTLAFSRMTGTAFNGSSFVPSGSSPIKGAATLEGFRYVRPGDPIPGGRASVPGFMATLKVPILVGNVPFVGPQFLDVQMRCYQPAGRVEL
;
A
#
# COMPACT_ATOMS: atom_id res chain seq x y z
N MET A 1 -78.71 27.71 3.12
CA MET A 1 -79.86 27.28 3.96
C MET A 1 -80.67 26.28 3.13
N LYS A 2 -80.79 25.03 3.61
CA LYS A 2 -81.69 23.93 3.20
C LYS A 2 -81.80 23.45 1.73
N GLU A 3 -81.74 22.10 1.63
CA GLU A 3 -82.44 21.16 0.70
C GLU A 3 -82.14 21.29 -0.81
N LYS A 4 -82.10 20.26 -1.67
CA LYS A 4 -82.52 18.85 -1.65
C LYS A 4 -81.96 18.19 -2.93
N GLY A 5 -81.96 16.86 -2.99
CA GLY A 5 -82.07 16.12 -4.27
C GLY A 5 -80.99 15.06 -4.47
N GLY A 6 -81.39 13.79 -4.37
CA GLY A 6 -80.52 12.62 -4.50
C GLY A 6 -80.50 11.96 -5.88
N GLY A 7 -79.88 10.78 -5.93
CA GLY A 7 -79.98 9.83 -7.04
C GLY A 7 -78.79 8.87 -7.14
N GLU A 8 -79.04 7.58 -6.80
CA GLU A 8 -78.36 6.34 -7.26
C GLU A 8 -76.86 6.12 -6.92
N SER A 9 -76.33 4.91 -6.63
CA SER A 9 -76.77 3.51 -6.71
C SER A 9 -75.80 2.64 -5.88
N ALA A 10 -76.25 1.43 -5.54
CA ALA A 10 -75.47 0.17 -5.44
C ALA A 10 -75.40 -0.56 -4.07
N LYS A 11 -75.88 -1.81 -4.16
CA LYS A 11 -75.44 -3.07 -3.50
C LYS A 11 -75.85 -3.34 -2.06
N GLY A 12 -76.70 -4.35 -1.93
CA GLY A 12 -76.82 -5.22 -0.75
C GLY A 12 -77.82 -6.33 -1.06
N PHE A 13 -77.34 -7.54 -1.37
CA PHE A 13 -78.20 -8.72 -1.49
C PHE A 13 -77.74 -9.77 -0.49
N CYS A 14 -78.67 -10.16 0.39
CA CYS A 14 -78.49 -11.15 1.44
C CYS A 14 -79.07 -12.51 1.02
N ALA A 15 -78.31 -13.55 1.40
CA ALA A 15 -78.73 -14.80 2.05
C ALA A 15 -79.83 -15.69 1.43
N GLY A 16 -79.44 -16.96 1.24
CA GLY A 16 -80.29 -18.13 1.37
C GLY A 16 -79.99 -19.23 0.35
N VAL A 17 -79.34 -20.32 0.78
CA VAL A 17 -79.91 -21.68 0.84
C VAL A 17 -78.77 -22.69 1.06
N ASP A 18 -78.92 -23.45 2.15
CA ASP A 18 -78.13 -24.60 2.54
C ASP A 18 -78.18 -25.76 1.53
N PHE A 19 -77.03 -26.43 1.32
CA PHE A 19 -77.03 -27.85 0.96
C PHE A 19 -76.04 -28.61 1.84
N ARG A 20 -76.60 -29.39 2.75
CA ARG A 20 -75.93 -30.35 3.63
C ARG A 20 -75.60 -31.61 2.80
N ALA A 21 -74.32 -31.88 2.59
CA ALA A 21 -73.83 -33.23 2.28
C ALA A 21 -72.84 -33.65 3.37
N SER A 22 -73.26 -34.67 4.11
CA SER A 22 -72.51 -35.36 5.15
C SER A 22 -71.18 -35.90 4.59
N GLY A 23 -70.07 -35.64 5.28
CA GLY A 23 -68.77 -36.17 4.95
C GLY A 23 -67.79 -36.00 6.10
N ALA A 24 -67.41 -37.11 6.72
CA ALA A 24 -66.59 -37.25 7.91
C ALA A 24 -65.25 -36.48 7.85
N GLY A 25 -64.77 -36.05 9.01
CA GLY A 25 -63.63 -35.15 9.15
C GLY A 25 -62.26 -35.74 8.86
N SER A 26 -61.25 -34.86 8.95
CA SER A 26 -59.88 -35.24 9.27
C SER A 26 -59.17 -34.05 9.93
N PRO A 27 -58.57 -34.23 11.13
CA PRO A 27 -57.79 -33.20 11.78
C PRO A 27 -56.54 -32.93 10.94
N GLY A 28 -56.21 -31.64 10.76
CA GLY A 28 -55.06 -31.19 9.97
C GLY A 28 -53.80 -32.01 10.26
N SER A 29 -53.31 -32.71 9.24
CA SER A 29 -52.27 -33.72 9.41
C SER A 29 -50.98 -33.13 10.01
N PRO A 30 -50.38 -33.77 11.03
CA PRO A 30 -49.13 -33.32 11.69
C PRO A 30 -47.93 -33.24 10.73
N VAL A 31 -48.04 -33.85 9.55
CA VAL A 31 -47.01 -33.93 8.50
C VAL A 31 -46.71 -32.56 7.88
N VAL A 32 -47.70 -31.68 7.74
CA VAL A 32 -47.50 -30.34 7.13
C VAL A 32 -46.84 -29.38 8.11
N ALA A 33 -47.18 -29.46 9.39
CA ALA A 33 -46.55 -28.68 10.45
C ALA A 33 -45.09 -29.11 10.70
N GLY A 34 -44.82 -30.43 10.68
CA GLY A 34 -43.47 -30.99 10.81
C GLY A 34 -42.55 -30.62 9.64
N ARG A 35 -43.05 -30.67 8.39
CA ARG A 35 -42.27 -30.25 7.20
C ARG A 35 -41.93 -28.76 7.19
N ARG A 36 -42.85 -27.89 7.63
CA ARG A 36 -42.57 -26.44 7.74
C ARG A 36 -41.52 -26.12 8.80
N LYS A 37 -41.57 -26.79 9.96
CA LYS A 37 -40.55 -26.65 11.02
C LYS A 37 -39.18 -27.16 10.59
N ALA A 38 -39.12 -28.30 9.89
CA ALA A 38 -37.87 -28.85 9.36
C ALA A 38 -37.25 -27.95 8.27
N LEU A 39 -38.05 -27.40 7.36
CA LEU A 39 -37.57 -26.46 6.33
C LEU A 39 -37.10 -25.12 6.92
N ALA A 40 -37.81 -24.61 7.95
CA ALA A 40 -37.36 -23.43 8.68
C ALA A 40 -36.04 -23.68 9.41
N PHE A 41 -35.90 -24.83 10.08
CA PHE A 41 -34.68 -25.22 10.81
C PHE A 41 -33.46 -25.45 9.89
N VAL A 42 -33.67 -26.01 8.70
CA VAL A 42 -32.60 -26.17 7.68
C VAL A 42 -32.21 -24.82 7.08
N LYS A 43 -33.17 -23.90 6.89
CA LYS A 43 -32.91 -22.54 6.41
C LYS A 43 -32.17 -21.70 7.47
N ASP A 44 -32.52 -21.85 8.75
CA ASP A 44 -31.80 -21.24 9.89
C ASP A 44 -30.36 -21.76 9.99
N ARG A 45 -30.14 -23.08 9.83
CA ARG A 45 -28.79 -23.65 9.83
C ARG A 45 -27.94 -23.19 8.65
N ARG A 46 -28.54 -23.00 7.48
CA ARG A 46 -27.82 -22.47 6.31
C ARG A 46 -27.47 -20.99 6.47
N GLY A 47 -28.40 -20.16 6.97
CA GLY A 47 -28.12 -18.76 7.29
C GLY A 47 -27.06 -18.61 8.37
N PHE A 48 -27.08 -19.45 9.41
CA PHE A 48 -26.06 -19.46 10.45
C PHE A 48 -24.68 -19.90 9.92
N LEU A 49 -24.63 -20.93 9.07
CA LEU A 49 -23.39 -21.39 8.44
C LEU A 49 -22.80 -20.33 7.50
N GLU A 50 -23.65 -19.63 6.73
CA GLU A 50 -23.24 -18.58 5.81
C GLU A 50 -22.68 -17.36 6.57
N ILE A 51 -23.33 -16.95 7.66
CA ILE A 51 -22.83 -15.88 8.54
C ILE A 51 -21.51 -16.29 9.21
N TYR A 52 -21.35 -17.56 9.60
CA TYR A 52 -20.12 -18.06 10.20
C TYR A 52 -18.96 -18.13 9.20
N MET A 53 -19.23 -18.54 7.96
CA MET A 53 -18.24 -18.51 6.87
C MET A 53 -17.88 -17.09 6.48
N LEU A 54 -18.85 -16.18 6.43
CA LEU A 54 -18.62 -14.76 6.14
C LEU A 54 -17.76 -14.10 7.23
N SER A 55 -18.04 -14.36 8.51
CA SER A 55 -17.25 -13.82 9.61
C SER A 55 -15.82 -14.36 9.61
N LEU A 56 -15.65 -15.67 9.38
CA LEU A 56 -14.33 -16.30 9.28
C LEU A 56 -13.55 -15.76 8.07
N PHE A 57 -14.19 -15.61 6.92
CA PHE A 57 -13.58 -14.97 5.75
C PHE A 57 -13.17 -13.53 6.05
N THR A 58 -14.01 -12.76 6.75
CA THR A 58 -13.71 -11.37 7.10
C THR A 58 -12.51 -11.28 8.02
N VAL A 59 -12.40 -12.16 9.03
CA VAL A 59 -11.25 -12.22 9.93
C VAL A 59 -9.97 -12.59 9.17
N VAL A 60 -10.03 -13.57 8.27
CA VAL A 60 -8.90 -13.97 7.43
C VAL A 60 -8.48 -12.85 6.47
N ALA A 61 -9.44 -12.19 5.82
CA ALA A 61 -9.16 -11.08 4.91
C ALA A 61 -8.52 -9.89 5.65
N LEU A 62 -9.03 -9.54 6.84
CA LEU A 62 -8.47 -8.46 7.66
C LEU A 62 -7.06 -8.79 8.16
N THR A 63 -6.82 -10.03 8.58
CA THR A 63 -5.47 -10.46 9.01
C THR A 63 -4.47 -10.42 7.86
N VAL A 64 -4.83 -10.93 6.68
CA VAL A 64 -3.97 -10.82 5.48
C VAL A 64 -3.71 -9.36 5.13
N PHE A 65 -4.74 -8.51 5.15
CA PHE A 65 -4.58 -7.08 4.87
C PHE A 65 -3.66 -6.38 5.87
N ALA A 66 -3.78 -6.69 7.17
CA ALA A 66 -2.93 -6.15 8.22
C ALA A 66 -1.45 -6.56 8.02
N VAL A 67 -1.20 -7.81 7.61
CA VAL A 67 0.17 -8.29 7.33
C VAL A 67 0.75 -7.55 6.12
N LEU A 68 -0.02 -7.42 5.03
CA LEU A 68 0.43 -6.72 3.82
C LEU A 68 0.73 -5.25 4.09
N THR A 69 -0.13 -4.57 4.86
CA THR A 69 0.11 -3.17 5.26
C THR A 69 1.33 -3.06 6.17
N GLY A 70 1.51 -3.95 7.14
CA GLY A 70 2.71 -3.96 7.99
C GLY A 70 4.02 -4.07 7.20
N VAL A 71 4.06 -4.96 6.20
CA VAL A 71 5.20 -5.11 5.28
C VAL A 71 5.41 -3.85 4.43
N ALA A 72 4.35 -3.29 3.88
CA ALA A 72 4.42 -2.07 3.06
C ALA A 72 4.94 -0.86 3.86
N PHE A 73 4.50 -0.68 5.11
CA PHE A 73 5.01 0.39 5.97
C PHE A 73 6.46 0.17 6.40
N GLY A 74 6.85 -1.08 6.69
CA GLY A 74 8.22 -1.43 7.05
C GLY A 74 9.20 -1.15 5.91
N THR A 75 8.86 -1.57 4.69
CA THR A 75 9.66 -1.31 3.49
C THR A 75 9.78 0.18 3.19
N LYS A 76 8.67 0.92 3.27
CA LYS A 76 8.66 2.36 3.04
C LYS A 76 9.58 3.11 4.02
N LYS A 77 9.46 2.85 5.32
CA LYS A 77 10.30 3.49 6.33
C LYS A 77 11.79 3.27 6.07
N ASN A 78 12.17 2.03 5.73
CA ASN A 78 13.57 1.70 5.43
C ASN A 78 14.07 2.42 4.18
N ALA A 79 13.23 2.49 3.12
CA ALA A 79 13.57 3.23 1.92
C ALA A 79 13.75 4.73 2.20
N ASP A 80 12.85 5.34 2.97
CA ASP A 80 12.91 6.77 3.32
C ASP A 80 14.21 7.13 4.06
N VAL A 81 14.65 6.27 5.00
CA VAL A 81 15.92 6.47 5.73
C VAL A 81 17.10 6.43 4.76
N VAL A 82 17.15 5.47 3.83
CA VAL A 82 18.24 5.40 2.85
C VAL A 82 18.21 6.60 1.90
N TYR A 83 17.03 7.04 1.47
CA TYR A 83 16.87 8.25 0.65
C TYR A 83 17.44 9.49 1.33
N GLN A 84 17.17 9.67 2.63
CA GLN A 84 17.74 10.76 3.43
C GLN A 84 19.26 10.68 3.50
N MET A 85 19.81 9.49 3.78
CA MET A 85 21.27 9.28 3.80
C MET A 85 21.93 9.56 2.45
N VAL A 86 21.28 9.21 1.34
CA VAL A 86 21.77 9.57 -0.02
C VAL A 86 21.79 11.08 -0.19
N GLY A 87 20.72 11.79 0.19
CA GLY A 87 20.64 13.25 0.09
C GLY A 87 21.74 13.95 0.89
N GLU A 88 21.93 13.55 2.15
CA GLU A 88 22.99 14.08 3.03
C GLU A 88 24.39 13.77 2.49
N ALA A 89 24.62 12.57 1.94
CA ALA A 89 25.89 12.20 1.35
C ALA A 89 26.22 13.02 0.09
N ILE A 90 25.22 13.33 -0.77
CA ILE A 90 25.43 14.19 -1.94
C ILE A 90 25.67 15.63 -1.51
N ASP A 91 24.97 16.14 -0.49
CA ASP A 91 25.17 17.49 0.03
C ASP A 91 26.60 17.66 0.58
N PHE A 92 27.05 16.72 1.41
CA PHE A 92 28.44 16.70 1.89
C PHE A 92 29.43 16.65 0.72
N ALA A 93 29.22 15.74 -0.24
CA ALA A 93 30.09 15.57 -1.39
C ALA A 93 30.17 16.84 -2.26
N GLY A 94 29.03 17.49 -2.48
CA GLY A 94 28.94 18.73 -3.24
C GLY A 94 29.71 19.85 -2.55
N ARG A 95 29.56 20.02 -1.23
CA ARG A 95 30.28 21.05 -0.46
C ARG A 95 31.78 20.79 -0.38
N ALA A 96 32.18 19.55 -0.13
CA ALA A 96 33.59 19.15 -0.07
C ALA A 96 34.27 19.38 -1.43
N ALA A 97 33.65 18.89 -2.50
CA ALA A 97 34.21 19.04 -3.83
C ALA A 97 34.25 20.50 -4.30
N SER A 98 33.24 21.30 -3.95
CA SER A 98 33.22 22.74 -4.26
C SER A 98 34.35 23.51 -3.59
N ARG A 99 34.71 23.15 -2.35
CA ARG A 99 35.82 23.79 -1.64
C ARG A 99 37.16 23.49 -2.30
N ASP A 100 37.36 22.25 -2.72
CA ASP A 100 38.63 21.81 -3.29
C ASP A 100 38.84 22.27 -4.74
N THR A 101 37.77 22.47 -5.51
CA THR A 101 37.86 22.96 -6.90
C THR A 101 37.65 24.47 -7.04
N GLY A 102 37.58 25.21 -5.93
CA GLY A 102 37.37 26.66 -5.95
C GLY A 102 36.02 27.07 -6.58
N GLY A 103 35.00 26.21 -6.48
CA GLY A 103 33.66 26.47 -7.01
C GLY A 103 33.41 25.97 -8.44
N ASN A 104 34.39 25.35 -9.11
CA ASN A 104 34.17 24.73 -10.42
C ASN A 104 33.56 23.33 -10.26
N LEU A 105 32.22 23.29 -10.19
CA LEU A 105 31.42 22.08 -9.96
C LEU A 105 31.53 21.05 -11.08
N GLU A 106 31.66 21.49 -12.33
CA GLU A 106 31.68 20.61 -13.49
C GLU A 106 32.96 19.75 -13.50
N SER A 107 34.11 20.37 -13.25
CA SER A 107 35.38 19.64 -13.08
C SER A 107 35.45 18.80 -11.80
N ALA A 108 34.56 19.06 -10.84
CA ALA A 108 34.57 18.43 -9.53
C ALA A 108 33.80 17.10 -9.49
N GLU A 109 33.17 16.67 -10.58
CA GLU A 109 32.30 15.47 -10.60
C GLU A 109 33.01 14.22 -10.06
N THR A 110 34.22 13.93 -10.53
CA THR A 110 34.99 12.76 -10.09
C THR A 110 35.33 12.84 -8.59
N LEU A 111 35.69 14.03 -8.11
CA LEU A 111 36.02 14.28 -6.72
C LEU A 111 34.78 14.18 -5.82
N ALA A 112 33.67 14.78 -6.25
CA ALA A 112 32.36 14.69 -5.60
C ALA A 112 31.89 13.23 -5.52
N ARG A 113 32.10 12.43 -6.57
CA ARG A 113 31.80 10.99 -6.53
C ARG A 113 32.61 10.28 -5.44
N GLN A 114 33.90 10.59 -5.29
CA GLN A 114 34.74 10.00 -4.23
C GLN A 114 34.23 10.38 -2.84
N TYR A 115 33.97 11.67 -2.60
CA TYR A 115 33.40 12.12 -1.32
C TYR A 115 32.03 11.51 -1.04
N PHE A 116 31.20 11.38 -2.07
CA PHE A 116 29.89 10.73 -1.97
C PHE A 116 30.05 9.27 -1.53
N THR A 117 30.90 8.50 -2.21
CA THR A 117 31.10 7.08 -1.88
C THR A 117 31.66 6.90 -0.47
N LEU A 118 32.53 7.80 -0.01
CA LEU A 118 33.09 7.79 1.33
C LEU A 118 32.05 8.17 2.40
N ALA A 119 31.26 9.21 2.17
CA ALA A 119 30.25 9.66 3.11
C ALA A 119 29.12 8.62 3.22
N PHE A 120 28.61 8.17 2.08
CA PHE A 120 27.54 7.17 2.04
C PHE A 120 27.97 5.84 2.66
N SER A 121 29.20 5.37 2.39
CA SER A 121 29.72 4.14 3.02
C SER A 121 29.82 4.24 4.54
N ARG A 122 30.27 5.39 5.06
CA ARG A 122 30.34 5.64 6.51
C ARG A 122 28.97 5.73 7.16
N MET A 123 28.03 6.47 6.57
CA MET A 123 26.67 6.63 7.10
C MET A 123 25.89 5.30 7.12
N THR A 124 26.09 4.48 6.09
CA THR A 124 25.37 3.21 5.95
C THR A 124 26.14 2.01 6.53
N GLY A 125 27.36 2.19 7.03
CA GLY A 125 28.21 1.08 7.47
C GLY A 125 28.45 0.04 6.37
N THR A 126 28.57 0.49 5.12
CA THR A 126 28.82 -0.36 3.94
C THR A 126 30.27 -0.22 3.48
N ALA A 127 30.80 -1.21 2.77
CA ALA A 127 32.08 -1.13 2.08
C ALA A 127 31.84 -0.90 0.59
N PHE A 128 32.49 0.11 -0.01
CA PHE A 128 32.37 0.39 -1.43
C PHE A 128 33.44 -0.37 -2.23
N ASN A 129 33.03 -1.15 -3.23
CA ASN A 129 33.92 -1.96 -4.08
C ASN A 129 34.13 -1.39 -5.50
N GLY A 130 33.82 -0.11 -5.71
CA GLY A 130 33.95 0.58 -7.01
C GLY A 130 32.63 0.76 -7.77
N SER A 131 31.67 -0.14 -7.58
CA SER A 131 30.32 -0.02 -8.17
C SER A 131 29.19 -0.27 -7.18
N SER A 132 29.45 -0.99 -6.09
CA SER A 132 28.43 -1.41 -5.13
C SER A 132 28.87 -1.19 -3.69
N PHE A 133 27.88 -0.91 -2.85
CA PHE A 133 27.97 -0.75 -1.41
C PHE A 133 27.53 -2.06 -0.76
N VAL A 134 28.49 -2.82 -0.25
CA VAL A 134 28.26 -4.10 0.40
C VAL A 134 28.03 -3.87 1.90
N PRO A 135 26.86 -4.25 2.45
CA PRO A 135 26.56 -4.00 3.86
C PRO A 135 27.39 -4.87 4.79
N SER A 136 27.82 -4.29 5.91
CA SER A 136 28.27 -5.02 7.09
C SER A 136 27.09 -5.40 7.98
N GLY A 137 27.28 -6.29 8.97
CA GLY A 137 26.18 -6.87 9.76
C GLY A 137 25.24 -5.87 10.47
N SER A 138 25.69 -4.64 10.73
CA SER A 138 24.90 -3.57 11.37
C SER A 138 24.28 -2.56 10.39
N SER A 139 24.43 -2.74 9.08
CA SER A 139 23.95 -1.76 8.10
C SER A 139 22.40 -1.66 8.06
N PRO A 140 21.84 -0.45 7.87
CA PRO A 140 20.42 -0.27 7.55
C PRO A 140 20.06 -0.88 6.20
N ILE A 141 21.02 -1.00 5.28
CA ILE A 141 20.85 -1.65 3.99
C ILE A 141 21.13 -3.15 4.17
N LYS A 142 20.20 -4.00 3.76
CA LYS A 142 20.28 -5.46 3.98
C LYS A 142 20.80 -6.26 2.78
N GLY A 143 20.99 -5.62 1.63
CA GLY A 143 21.64 -6.19 0.45
C GLY A 143 22.63 -5.21 -0.18
N ALA A 144 23.40 -5.67 -1.16
CA ALA A 144 24.38 -4.80 -1.84
C ALA A 144 23.66 -3.75 -2.71
N ALA A 145 23.88 -2.47 -2.42
CA ALA A 145 23.31 -1.37 -3.20
C ALA A 145 24.27 -0.97 -4.33
N THR A 146 23.81 -0.82 -5.56
CA THR A 146 24.65 -0.47 -6.71
C THR A 146 24.57 1.03 -7.01
N LEU A 147 25.71 1.68 -7.20
CA LEU A 147 25.79 3.04 -7.74
C LEU A 147 25.70 2.96 -9.27
N GLU A 148 24.53 3.24 -9.81
CA GLU A 148 24.30 3.22 -11.26
C GLU A 148 24.90 4.44 -11.96
N GLY A 149 24.88 5.60 -11.30
CA GLY A 149 25.42 6.82 -11.85
C GLY A 149 25.61 7.91 -10.83
N PHE A 150 26.64 8.72 -11.04
CA PHE A 150 26.87 9.98 -10.34
C PHE A 150 27.26 10.99 -11.40
N ARG A 151 26.56 12.13 -11.49
CA ARG A 151 26.83 13.14 -12.50
C ARG A 151 26.63 14.56 -11.98
N TYR A 152 27.35 15.50 -12.57
CA TYR A 152 27.02 16.91 -12.48
C TYR A 152 25.72 17.19 -13.25
N VAL A 153 24.92 18.12 -12.73
CA VAL A 153 23.65 18.56 -13.30
C VAL A 153 23.72 20.05 -13.52
N ARG A 154 23.53 20.47 -14.78
CA ARG A 154 23.48 21.87 -15.17
C ARG A 154 22.08 22.43 -14.97
N PRO A 155 21.95 23.75 -14.77
CA PRO A 155 20.64 24.40 -14.81
C PRO A 155 19.92 24.08 -16.13
N GLY A 156 18.65 23.67 -16.03
CA GLY A 156 17.80 23.26 -17.15
C GLY A 156 17.77 21.75 -17.43
N ASP A 157 18.70 20.98 -16.85
CA ASP A 157 18.75 19.52 -17.01
C ASP A 157 17.57 18.83 -16.30
N PRO A 158 17.11 17.66 -16.79
CA PRO A 158 16.05 16.91 -16.16
C PRO A 158 16.51 16.28 -14.84
N ILE A 159 15.72 16.53 -13.79
CA ILE A 159 15.90 15.98 -12.44
C ILE A 159 14.61 15.29 -11.97
N PRO A 160 14.67 14.43 -10.94
CA PRO A 160 13.46 13.92 -10.31
C PRO A 160 12.54 15.06 -9.88
N GLY A 161 11.29 15.06 -10.37
CA GLY A 161 10.31 16.10 -10.04
C GLY A 161 10.36 17.37 -10.90
N GLY A 162 11.25 17.49 -11.89
CA GLY A 162 11.24 18.65 -12.80
C GLY A 162 12.54 18.90 -13.54
N ARG A 163 12.95 20.17 -13.61
CA ARG A 163 14.22 20.61 -14.19
C ARG A 163 15.04 21.32 -13.12
N ALA A 164 16.36 21.15 -13.18
CA ALA A 164 17.27 21.80 -12.25
C ALA A 164 17.24 23.32 -12.43
N SER A 165 16.96 24.07 -11.37
CA SER A 165 17.04 25.53 -11.38
C SER A 165 18.45 26.04 -11.10
N VAL A 166 19.28 25.23 -10.44
CA VAL A 166 20.65 25.57 -9.99
C VAL A 166 21.61 24.43 -10.33
N PRO A 167 22.92 24.68 -10.44
CA PRO A 167 23.88 23.61 -10.64
C PRO A 167 23.97 22.71 -9.40
N GLY A 168 24.26 21.43 -9.61
CA GLY A 168 24.35 20.46 -8.51
C GLY A 168 24.84 19.10 -8.94
N PHE A 169 24.67 18.11 -8.07
CA PHE A 169 25.03 16.73 -8.35
C PHE A 169 23.80 15.83 -8.22
N MET A 170 23.79 14.77 -9.02
CA MET A 170 22.75 13.75 -8.95
C MET A 170 23.37 12.37 -8.85
N ALA A 171 22.92 11.61 -7.86
CA ALA A 171 23.26 10.20 -7.71
C ALA A 171 22.06 9.32 -8.03
N THR A 172 22.32 8.22 -8.73
CA THR A 172 21.35 7.15 -9.01
C THR A 172 21.87 5.87 -8.38
N LEU A 173 21.11 5.33 -7.43
CA LEU A 173 21.43 4.09 -6.73
C LEU A 173 20.33 3.07 -6.95
N LYS A 174 20.70 1.81 -7.08
CA LYS A 174 19.78 0.68 -7.04
C LYS A 174 19.93 0.00 -5.69
N VAL A 175 18.94 0.17 -4.82
CA VAL A 175 19.01 -0.28 -3.42
C VAL A 175 18.04 -1.45 -3.20
N PRO A 176 18.54 -2.62 -2.76
CA PRO A 176 17.68 -3.73 -2.38
C PRO A 176 17.05 -3.46 -1.01
N ILE A 177 15.74 -3.28 -0.97
CA ILE A 177 14.95 -3.11 0.26
C ILE A 177 14.39 -4.47 0.67
N LEU A 178 14.61 -4.85 1.93
CA LEU A 178 14.06 -6.09 2.48
C LEU A 178 12.54 -5.96 2.60
N VAL A 179 11.81 -6.80 1.84
CA VAL A 179 10.34 -6.86 1.84
C VAL A 179 9.83 -7.79 2.93
N GLY A 180 10.52 -8.90 3.17
CA GLY A 180 10.13 -9.84 4.19
C GLY A 180 11.04 -11.04 4.22
N ASN A 181 10.79 -11.93 5.18
CA ASN A 181 11.48 -13.20 5.26
C ASN A 181 10.45 -14.32 5.07
N VAL A 182 10.58 -15.07 3.98
CA VAL A 182 9.68 -16.18 3.68
C VAL A 182 10.26 -17.45 4.29
N PRO A 183 9.48 -18.23 5.06
CA PRO A 183 9.94 -19.52 5.58
C PRO A 183 10.50 -20.40 4.46
N PHE A 184 11.63 -21.05 4.70
CA PHE A 184 12.35 -21.94 3.76
C PHE A 184 12.96 -21.30 2.50
N VAL A 185 12.50 -20.13 2.06
CA VAL A 185 13.06 -19.40 0.91
C VAL A 185 14.06 -18.32 1.35
N GLY A 186 13.88 -17.77 2.55
CA GLY A 186 14.75 -16.74 3.12
C GLY A 186 14.29 -15.31 2.81
N PRO A 187 15.17 -14.31 3.06
CA PRO A 187 14.85 -12.91 2.88
C PRO A 187 14.60 -12.55 1.42
N GLN A 188 13.50 -11.84 1.18
CA GLN A 188 13.10 -11.32 -0.13
C GLN A 188 13.42 -9.83 -0.21
N PHE A 189 14.04 -9.44 -1.31
CA PHE A 189 14.45 -8.06 -1.57
C PHE A 189 13.73 -7.51 -2.79
N LEU A 190 13.37 -6.22 -2.73
CA LEU A 190 12.88 -5.45 -3.85
C LEU A 190 13.91 -4.38 -4.20
N ASP A 191 14.38 -4.41 -5.44
CA ASP A 191 15.28 -3.40 -5.95
C ASP A 191 14.53 -2.10 -6.23
N VAL A 192 14.85 -1.05 -5.49
CA VAL A 192 14.30 0.30 -5.67
C VAL A 192 15.36 1.19 -6.27
N GLN A 193 15.04 1.81 -7.42
CA GLN A 193 15.89 2.83 -8.01
C GLN A 193 15.68 4.16 -7.28
N MET A 194 16.72 4.64 -6.63
CA MET A 194 16.77 5.90 -5.91
C MET A 194 17.51 6.94 -6.73
N ARG A 195 16.83 8.05 -7.04
CA ARG A 195 17.42 9.19 -7.74
C ARG A 195 17.33 10.41 -6.84
N CYS A 196 18.47 10.94 -6.43
CA CYS A 196 18.54 12.13 -5.60
C CYS A 196 19.35 13.19 -6.33
N TYR A 197 18.78 14.39 -6.43
CA TYR A 197 19.47 15.58 -6.90
C TYR A 197 19.62 16.53 -5.71
N GLN A 198 20.84 17.01 -5.49
CA GLN A 198 21.10 18.02 -4.48
C GLN A 198 21.72 19.25 -5.15
N PRO A 199 21.16 20.45 -4.93
CA PRO A 199 21.75 21.68 -5.42
C PRO A 199 23.09 21.91 -4.73
N ALA A 200 24.12 22.22 -5.50
CA ALA A 200 25.39 22.68 -4.96
C ALA A 200 25.25 24.19 -4.65
N GLY A 201 24.51 24.49 -3.59
CA GLY A 201 24.25 25.85 -3.15
C GLY A 201 25.47 26.46 -2.47
N ARG A 202 25.89 27.63 -2.98
CA ARG A 202 26.85 28.62 -2.46
C ARG A 202 27.37 28.31 -1.04
N VAL A 203 28.67 28.02 -0.95
CA VAL A 203 29.41 28.15 0.31
C VAL A 203 29.27 29.61 0.74
N GLU A 204 28.38 29.91 1.68
CA GLU A 204 28.49 31.17 2.41
C GLU A 204 29.82 31.09 3.17
N LEU A 205 30.77 31.91 2.71
CA LEU A 205 32.04 32.18 3.37
C LEU A 205 31.80 33.06 4.60
#